data_AF-U9UJI9-F1
#
_entry.id   AF-U9UJI9-F1
#
_cell.length_a   1.000
_cell.length_b   1.000
_cell.length_c   1.000
_cell.angle_alpha   90.00
_cell.angle_beta   90.00
_cell.angle_gamma   90.00
#
_symmetry.space_group_name_H-M   'P 1'
#
loop_
_entity.id
_entity.type
_entity.pdbx_description
1 polymer ?
#
loop_
_entity_poly.entity_id
_entity_poly.type
_entity_poly.pdbx_seq_one_letter_code
_entity_poly.pdbx_strand_id
1 'polypeptide(L)'
;MKIGYERFLKRRAEFESLDKNIKNMVVKGQLMIFKKNENTRKVNESNRKFVRFNYCYNNDLLICCTTYENLIGASHKYLDTIIQHLREHGIEERVHGNTGRAPKNMKRIEVNYDIAHCNHGHRT
;
A
#
# COMPACT_ATOMS: atom_id res chain seq x y z
N MET A 1 -21.30 -3.53 20.19
CA MET A 1 -20.07 -2.89 20.66
C MET A 1 -19.75 -1.71 19.75
N LYS A 2 -19.53 -0.49 20.27
CA LYS A 2 -19.17 0.68 19.46
C LYS A 2 -17.67 0.95 19.62
N ILE A 3 -16.96 1.21 18.52
CA ILE A 3 -15.56 1.66 18.58
C ILE A 3 -15.58 3.09 19.11
N GLY A 4 -14.85 3.36 20.20
CA GLY A 4 -14.69 4.71 20.71
C GLY A 4 -13.95 5.58 19.68
N TYR A 5 -14.42 6.80 19.44
CA TYR A 5 -13.87 7.69 18.41
C TYR A 5 -12.36 7.94 18.59
N GLU A 6 -11.91 8.21 19.82
CA GLU A 6 -10.49 8.39 20.14
C GLU A 6 -9.65 7.15 19.83
N ARG A 7 -10.16 5.95 20.15
CA ARG A 7 -9.47 4.69 19.86
C ARG A 7 -9.38 4.43 18.37
N PHE A 8 -10.40 4.83 17.60
CA PHE A 8 -10.37 4.76 16.15
C PHE A 8 -9.30 5.70 15.57
N LEU A 9 -9.29 6.96 16.01
CA LEU A 9 -8.31 7.95 15.55
C LEU A 9 -6.88 7.56 15.90
N LYS A 10 -6.63 7.08 17.12
CA LYS A 10 -5.31 6.59 17.52
C LYS A 10 -4.83 5.46 16.61
N ARG A 11 -5.69 4.46 16.37
CA ARG A 11 -5.36 3.32 15.52
C ARG A 11 -5.14 3.74 14.06
N ARG A 12 -5.89 4.72 13.57
CA ARG A 12 -5.69 5.30 12.25
C ARG A 12 -4.33 6.01 12.15
N ALA A 13 -3.97 6.81 13.14
CA ALA A 13 -2.67 7.48 13.20
C ALA A 13 -1.51 6.47 13.21
N GLU A 14 -1.66 5.34 13.91
CA GLU A 14 -0.68 4.25 13.87
C GLU A 14 -0.48 3.73 12.42
N PHE A 15 -1.56 3.51 11.66
CA PHE A 15 -1.45 3.12 10.24
C PHE A 15 -0.89 4.20 9.32
N GLU A 16 -1.19 5.46 9.60
CA GLU A 16 -0.69 6.61 8.83
C GLU A 16 0.80 6.86 9.08
N SER A 17 1.31 6.51 10.27
CA SER A 17 2.75 6.58 10.59
C SER A 17 3.60 5.48 9.96
N LEU A 18 2.99 4.44 9.39
CA LEU A 18 3.73 3.34 8.77
C LEU A 18 4.26 3.74 7.39
N ASP A 19 5.51 3.36 7.13
CA ASP A 19 6.03 3.32 5.77
C ASP A 19 5.13 2.49 4.86
N LYS A 20 4.99 2.93 3.61
CA LYS A 20 4.09 2.32 2.63
C LYS A 20 4.29 0.79 2.50
N ASN A 21 5.53 0.32 2.51
CA ASN A 21 5.81 -1.11 2.35
C ASN A 21 5.40 -1.90 3.59
N ILE A 22 5.71 -1.37 4.78
CA ILE A 22 5.27 -1.97 6.06
C ILE A 22 3.75 -2.00 6.14
N LYS A 23 3.09 -0.89 5.79
CA LYS A 23 1.62 -0.79 5.73
C LYS A 23 1.01 -1.83 4.81
N ASN A 24 1.58 -2.01 3.61
CA ASN A 24 1.12 -3.05 2.68
C ASN A 24 1.21 -4.44 3.31
N MET A 25 2.33 -4.76 3.97
CA MET A 25 2.56 -6.06 4.60
C MET A 25 1.58 -6.32 5.74
N VAL A 26 1.38 -5.33 6.62
CA VAL A 26 0.41 -5.42 7.72
C VAL A 26 -1.00 -5.65 7.18
N VAL A 27 -1.43 -4.86 6.20
CA VAL A 27 -2.77 -4.99 5.59
C VAL A 27 -2.94 -6.36 4.93
N LYS A 28 -1.92 -6.88 4.23
CA LYS A 28 -1.97 -8.24 3.66
C LYS A 28 -2.10 -9.31 4.74
N GLY A 29 -1.34 -9.20 5.84
CA GLY A 29 -1.44 -10.10 6.98
C GLY A 29 -2.84 -10.12 7.58
N GLN A 30 -3.44 -8.95 7.77
CA GLN A 30 -4.82 -8.81 8.24
C GLN A 30 -5.82 -9.45 7.26
N LEU A 31 -5.68 -9.19 5.96
CA LEU A 31 -6.55 -9.77 4.92
C LEU A 31 -6.48 -11.31 4.87
N MET A 32 -5.32 -11.92 5.17
CA MET A 32 -5.22 -13.38 5.26
C MET A 32 -6.05 -13.94 6.42
N ILE A 33 -6.06 -13.26 7.57
CA ILE A 33 -6.89 -13.63 8.73
C ILE A 33 -8.37 -13.40 8.42
N PHE A 34 -8.70 -12.31 7.73
CA PHE A 34 -10.08 -11.92 7.41
C PHE A 34 -10.71 -12.74 6.29
N LYS A 35 -9.93 -13.59 5.62
CA LYS A 35 -10.41 -14.41 4.52
C LYS A 35 -11.51 -15.35 5.02
N LYS A 36 -12.72 -15.18 4.50
CA LYS A 36 -13.82 -16.09 4.81
C LYS A 36 -13.58 -17.41 4.08
N ASN A 37 -13.43 -18.52 4.80
CA ASN A 37 -13.33 -19.85 4.19
C ASN A 37 -14.67 -20.19 3.52
N GLU A 38 -14.71 -20.18 2.18
CA GLU A 38 -15.88 -20.58 1.37
C GLU A 38 -16.02 -22.11 1.26
N ASN A 39 -15.66 -22.89 2.29
CA ASN A 39 -15.76 -24.35 2.25
C ASN A 39 -17.21 -24.89 2.27
N THR A 40 -18.23 -24.05 2.02
CA THR A 40 -19.65 -24.44 2.08
C THR A 40 -20.49 -24.04 0.88
N ARG A 41 -19.92 -23.45 -0.20
CA ARG A 41 -20.73 -23.11 -1.38
C ARG A 41 -20.33 -23.97 -2.58
N LYS A 42 -21.25 -24.87 -2.97
CA LYS A 42 -21.20 -25.66 -4.20
C LYS A 42 -20.73 -24.78 -5.36
N VAL A 43 -19.68 -25.23 -6.03
CA VAL A 43 -19.04 -24.59 -7.18
C VAL A 43 -20.06 -24.54 -8.31
N ASN A 44 -20.48 -23.33 -8.69
CA ASN A 44 -21.18 -23.09 -9.95
C ASN A 44 -20.21 -22.37 -10.89
N GLU A 45 -20.23 -22.76 -12.17
CA GLU A 45 -19.18 -22.63 -13.21
C GLU A 45 -18.80 -21.21 -13.69
N SER A 46 -19.01 -20.16 -12.89
CA SER A 46 -18.48 -18.80 -13.19
C SER A 46 -17.30 -18.47 -12.27
N ASN A 47 -16.12 -19.02 -12.59
CA ASN A 47 -14.93 -19.11 -11.73
C ASN A 47 -14.21 -17.78 -11.39
N ARG A 48 -14.89 -16.65 -11.31
CA ARG A 48 -14.35 -15.47 -10.61
C ARG A 48 -14.75 -15.58 -9.14
N LYS A 49 -14.05 -16.44 -8.38
CA LYS A 49 -14.26 -16.59 -6.93
C LYS A 49 -14.10 -15.22 -6.26
N PHE A 50 -15.22 -14.56 -5.96
CA PHE A 50 -15.24 -13.32 -5.20
C PHE A 50 -14.88 -13.65 -3.76
N VAL A 51 -13.58 -13.64 -3.45
CA VAL A 51 -13.12 -13.85 -2.06
C VAL A 51 -13.74 -12.75 -1.20
N ARG A 52 -14.62 -13.13 -0.29
CA ARG A 52 -15.22 -12.24 0.70
C ARG A 52 -14.29 -12.14 1.90
N PHE A 53 -14.09 -10.92 2.39
CA PHE A 53 -13.32 -10.63 3.59
C PHE A 53 -14.27 -10.18 4.70
N ASN A 54 -14.08 -10.74 5.90
CA ASN A 54 -14.71 -10.28 7.13
C ASN A 54 -13.74 -9.29 7.80
N TYR A 55 -13.81 -8.01 7.42
CA TYR A 55 -12.92 -7.01 8.00
C TYR A 55 -13.15 -6.86 9.49
N CYS A 56 -12.07 -6.73 10.27
CA CYS A 56 -12.14 -6.53 11.71
C CYS A 56 -11.33 -5.31 12.17
N TYR A 57 -11.86 -4.60 13.16
CA TYR A 57 -11.10 -3.73 14.05
C TYR A 57 -10.44 -4.58 15.14
N ASN A 58 -9.12 -4.44 15.30
CA ASN A 58 -8.31 -5.20 16.26
C ASN A 58 -8.56 -6.72 16.23
N ASN A 59 -8.79 -7.29 15.05
CA ASN A 59 -9.05 -8.72 14.80
C ASN A 59 -10.36 -9.29 15.36
N ASP A 60 -11.00 -8.65 16.35
CA ASP A 60 -12.14 -9.23 17.06
C ASP A 60 -13.48 -8.58 16.74
N LEU A 61 -13.48 -7.32 16.28
CA LEU A 61 -14.71 -6.57 16.03
C LEU A 61 -14.97 -6.40 14.53
N LEU A 62 -15.98 -7.07 14.01
CA LEU A 62 -16.37 -6.94 12.60
C LEU A 62 -16.74 -5.49 12.24
N ILE A 63 -16.21 -5.04 11.11
CA ILE A 63 -16.48 -3.72 10.52
C ILE A 63 -16.75 -3.87 9.02
N CYS A 64 -17.36 -2.85 8.41
CA CYS A 64 -17.54 -2.83 6.96
C CYS A 64 -16.25 -2.42 6.23
N CYS A 65 -16.20 -2.66 4.92
CA CYS A 65 -15.07 -2.30 4.05
C CYS A 65 -14.73 -0.81 4.15
N THR A 66 -15.73 0.08 4.08
CA THR A 66 -15.54 1.53 4.18
C THR A 66 -14.94 1.96 5.51
N THR A 67 -15.36 1.35 6.62
CA THR A 67 -14.77 1.63 7.94
C THR A 67 -13.32 1.16 8.01
N TYR A 68 -13.00 0.02 7.39
CA TYR A 68 -11.64 -0.49 7.31
C TYR A 68 -10.75 0.40 6.43
N GLU A 69 -11.24 0.86 5.28
CA GLU A 69 -10.57 1.85 4.42
C GLU A 69 -10.23 3.13 5.18
N ASN A 70 -11.20 3.65 5.93
CA ASN A 70 -11.00 4.82 6.80
C ASN A 70 -9.99 4.53 7.92
N LEU A 71 -10.04 3.33 8.50
CA LEU A 71 -9.13 2.93 9.58
C LEU A 71 -7.68 2.89 9.10
N ILE A 72 -7.43 2.32 7.93
CA ILE A 72 -6.09 2.26 7.36
C ILE A 72 -5.72 3.55 6.61
N GLY A 73 -6.60 4.56 6.57
CA GLY A 73 -6.37 5.80 5.84
C GLY A 73 -6.03 5.57 4.36
N ALA A 74 -6.84 4.75 3.67
CA ALA A 74 -6.60 4.41 2.26
C ALA A 74 -7.88 4.39 1.43
N SER A 75 -7.74 4.55 0.12
CA SER A 75 -8.87 4.48 -0.81
C SER A 75 -9.26 3.04 -1.13
N HIS A 76 -10.49 2.85 -1.61
CA HIS A 76 -10.96 1.57 -2.15
C HIS A 76 -10.00 0.99 -3.19
N LYS A 77 -9.52 1.83 -4.12
CA LYS A 77 -8.55 1.42 -5.16
C LYS A 77 -7.23 0.90 -4.57
N TYR A 78 -6.74 1.49 -3.48
CA TYR A 78 -5.57 0.97 -2.79
C TYR A 78 -5.85 -0.44 -2.27
N LEU A 79 -6.97 -0.62 -1.59
CA LEU A 79 -7.34 -1.91 -1.00
C LEU A 79 -7.49 -3.00 -2.07
N ASP A 80 -8.17 -2.70 -3.18
CA ASP A 80 -8.28 -3.60 -4.33
C ASP A 80 -6.92 -4.02 -4.88
N THR A 81 -6.00 -3.06 -4.98
CA THR A 81 -4.65 -3.33 -5.48
C THR A 81 -3.87 -4.26 -4.54
N ILE A 82 -4.02 -4.07 -3.22
CA ILE A 82 -3.38 -4.95 -2.23
C ILE A 82 -4.00 -6.34 -2.26
N ILE A 83 -5.32 -6.45 -2.38
CA ILE A 83 -6.03 -7.73 -2.51
C ILE A 83 -5.58 -8.47 -3.77
N GLN A 84 -5.49 -7.76 -4.90
CA GLN A 84 -5.05 -8.37 -6.17
C GLN A 84 -3.63 -8.90 -6.06
N HIS A 85 -2.71 -8.09 -5.54
CA HIS A 85 -1.33 -8.52 -5.34
C HIS A 85 -1.21 -9.67 -4.34
N LEU A 86 -2.01 -9.68 -3.27
CA LEU A 86 -2.03 -10.79 -2.31
C LEU A 86 -2.48 -12.10 -2.97
N ARG A 87 -3.36 -12.04 -3.97
CA ARG A 87 -3.80 -13.22 -4.73
C ARG A 87 -2.74 -13.72 -5.72
N GLU A 88 -2.04 -12.80 -6.38
CA GLU A 88 -1.05 -13.12 -7.41
C GLU A 88 0.30 -13.57 -6.82
N HIS A 89 0.74 -12.90 -5.76
CA HIS A 89 2.11 -13.00 -5.23
C HIS A 89 2.16 -13.25 -3.71
N GLY A 90 1.02 -13.42 -3.05
CA GLY A 90 0.99 -13.63 -1.60
C GLY A 90 1.55 -12.45 -0.79
N ILE A 91 2.38 -12.78 0.19
CA ILE A 91 2.95 -11.83 1.15
C ILE A 91 4.19 -11.11 0.62
N GLU A 92 4.63 -11.42 -0.60
CA GLU A 92 5.79 -10.75 -1.19
C GLU A 92 5.66 -9.22 -1.22
N GLU A 93 6.79 -8.53 -1.09
CA GLU A 93 6.82 -7.08 -1.18
C GLU A 93 6.35 -6.60 -2.56
N ARG A 94 5.51 -5.57 -2.58
CA ARG A 94 5.02 -5.00 -3.84
C ARG A 94 6.06 -4.07 -4.44
N VAL A 95 6.77 -4.55 -5.45
CA VAL A 95 7.69 -3.73 -6.26
C VAL A 95 6.88 -2.91 -7.26
N HIS A 96 6.96 -1.58 -7.16
CA HIS A 96 6.39 -0.72 -8.20
C HIS A 96 7.32 -0.74 -9.43
N GLY A 97 6.76 -0.88 -10.63
CA GLY A 97 7.50 -1.12 -11.88
C GLY A 97 8.51 -0.03 -12.31
N ASN A 98 8.67 1.03 -11.51
CA ASN A 98 9.69 2.06 -11.70
C ASN A 98 10.93 1.87 -10.80
N THR A 99 10.93 0.87 -9.91
CA THR A 99 12.08 0.59 -9.05
C THR A 99 13.26 0.16 -9.94
N GLY A 100 14.35 0.94 -9.93
CA GLY A 100 15.54 0.71 -10.76
C GLY A 100 15.45 1.20 -12.20
N ARG A 101 14.35 1.84 -12.62
CA ARG A 101 14.24 2.44 -13.96
C ARG A 101 14.41 3.96 -13.88
N ALA A 102 15.42 4.48 -14.56
CA ALA A 102 15.61 5.91 -14.71
C ALA A 102 14.36 6.52 -15.41
N PRO A 103 13.91 7.73 -15.00
CA PRO A 103 12.82 8.40 -15.67
C PRO A 103 13.15 8.59 -17.15
N LYS A 104 12.25 8.15 -18.05
CA LYS A 104 12.45 8.27 -19.50
C LYS A 104 12.74 9.70 -19.98
N ASN A 105 12.34 10.71 -19.21
CA ASN A 105 12.44 12.12 -19.57
C ASN A 105 13.45 12.91 -18.72
N MET A 106 14.40 12.24 -18.07
CA MET A 106 15.48 12.94 -17.37
C MET A 106 16.51 13.42 -18.41
N LYS A 107 16.34 14.63 -18.94
CA LYS A 107 17.43 15.31 -19.67
C LYS A 107 18.57 15.49 -18.66
N ARG A 108 19.62 14.69 -18.77
CA ARG A 108 20.88 14.91 -18.04
C ARG A 108 21.39 16.29 -18.45
N ILE A 109 21.23 17.29 -17.59
CA ILE A 109 22.01 18.51 -17.70
C ILE A 109 23.41 18.12 -17.23
N GLU A 110 24.30 17.84 -18.18
CA GLU A 110 25.73 17.75 -17.88
C GLU A 110 26.19 19.16 -17.48
N VAL A 111 26.38 19.37 -16.19
CA VAL A 111 27.07 20.55 -15.69
C VAL A 111 28.54 20.33 -16.02
N ASN A 112 29.01 20.99 -17.08
CA ASN A 112 30.42 21.03 -17.42
C ASN A 112 31.16 21.86 -16.36
N TYR A 113 31.89 21.21 -15.47
CA TYR A 113 32.70 21.86 -14.43
C TYR A 113 33.92 22.61 -14.99
N ASP A 114 34.28 22.42 -16.26
CA ASP A 114 35.40 23.12 -16.90
C ASP A 114 35.09 24.62 -17.12
N ILE A 115 33.81 25.02 -17.08
CA ILE A 115 33.39 26.41 -17.22
C ILE A 115 33.39 27.15 -15.86
N ALA A 116 33.58 26.43 -14.75
CA ALA A 116 33.64 27.03 -13.40
C ALA A 116 35.04 27.54 -13.02
N HIS A 117 36.02 27.52 -13.93
CA HIS A 117 37.24 28.31 -13.75
C HIS A 117 36.95 29.77 -14.12
N CYS A 118 36.45 30.51 -13.14
CA CYS A 118 36.44 31.97 -13.18
C CYS A 118 37.86 32.48 -13.49
N ASN A 119 37.93 33.32 -14.53
CA ASN A 119 39.07 34.16 -14.85
C ASN A 119 39.48 35.02 -13.63
N HIS A 120 40.56 34.65 -12.96
CA HIS A 120 41.35 35.50 -12.07
C HIS A 120 42.82 35.12 -12.29
N GLY A 121 43.72 35.96 -12.79
CA GLY A 121 43.60 37.36 -13.14
C GLY A 121 44.79 37.81 -14.00
N HIS A 122 44.59 38.96 -14.64
CA HIS A 122 45.63 39.80 -15.22
C HIS A 122 46.53 40.41 -14.13
N ARG A 123 47.75 40.79 -14.53
CA ARG A 123 48.81 41.59 -13.85
C ARG A 123 49.82 40.74 -13.06
N THR A 124 51.13 40.86 -13.27
CA THR A 124 51.98 41.83 -14.01
C THR A 124 53.17 41.10 -14.60
#